data_AF-B9TIF6-F1
#
_entry.id   AF-B9TIF6-F1
#
_cell.length_a   1.000
_cell.length_b   1.000
_cell.length_c   1.000
_cell.angle_alpha   90.00
_cell.angle_beta   90.00
_cell.angle_gamma   90.00
#
_symmetry.space_group_name_H-M   'P 1'
#
loop_
_entity.id
_entity.type
_entity.pdbx_description
1 polymer ?
#
loop_
_entity_poly.entity_id
_entity_poly.type
_entity_poly.pdbx_seq_one_letter_code
_entity_poly.pdbx_strand_id
1 'polypeptide(L)'
;MKISFPVEPSFDTQRTQFLDAARAAGAVLTTYAHPLKGPNGEALATDVAWLGKPDASRVLMTLSGTHGVEGYYGSTCQAAWLRELASQPLPDDVAVLMVHLINPWGTAWVRRVNEDNVDLNRNYLDFAAALPDNSRYEALHEIYTCRDIDGPQRQHADDLLARNVEALGWSGVQAIVGAGQYLHADGLFYGGQQPTWSNRTLRDIAGRFLKPAQVAFVFDLHTGAGAFGHPMLMSITQRAYPGLADAQRLFGPWLYTLLTHANAEVSET
;
A
#
# COMPACT_ATOMS: atom_id res chain seq x y z
N MET A 1 -31.18 -9.14 -21.83
CA MET A 1 -29.83 -8.85 -21.30
C MET A 1 -29.96 -8.87 -19.78
N LYS A 2 -29.49 -9.94 -19.11
CA LYS A 2 -29.49 -9.97 -17.64
C LYS A 2 -28.45 -8.95 -17.19
N ILE A 3 -28.86 -7.92 -16.47
CA ILE A 3 -27.95 -7.07 -15.72
C ILE A 3 -27.37 -7.99 -14.64
N SER A 4 -26.22 -8.60 -14.89
CA SER A 4 -25.44 -9.20 -13.82
C SER A 4 -24.81 -8.03 -13.07
N PHE A 5 -25.11 -7.91 -11.78
CA PHE A 5 -24.22 -7.15 -10.91
C PHE A 5 -22.81 -7.73 -11.07
N PRO A 6 -21.76 -6.90 -11.22
CA PRO A 6 -20.39 -7.41 -11.26
C PRO A 6 -20.17 -8.30 -10.03
N VAL A 7 -19.48 -9.41 -10.22
CA VAL A 7 -19.03 -10.27 -9.11
C VAL A 7 -18.36 -9.36 -8.09
N GLU A 8 -18.85 -9.34 -6.85
CA GLU A 8 -18.23 -8.52 -5.82
C GLU A 8 -16.75 -8.93 -5.68
N PRO A 9 -15.81 -7.98 -5.80
CA PRO A 9 -14.41 -8.28 -5.61
C PRO A 9 -14.20 -8.90 -4.23
N SER A 10 -13.69 -10.12 -4.16
CA SER A 10 -13.41 -10.82 -2.90
C SER A 10 -11.94 -11.23 -2.82
N PHE A 11 -11.42 -11.29 -1.59
CA PHE A 11 -10.08 -11.77 -1.32
C PHE A 11 -9.83 -13.15 -1.97
N ASP A 12 -10.75 -14.11 -1.79
CA ASP A 12 -10.60 -15.46 -2.34
C ASP A 12 -10.52 -15.49 -3.87
N THR A 13 -11.31 -14.65 -4.55
CA THR A 13 -11.27 -14.55 -6.02
C THR A 13 -9.91 -14.00 -6.47
N GLN A 14 -9.45 -12.91 -5.84
CA GLN A 14 -8.16 -12.29 -6.17
C GLN A 14 -7.00 -13.26 -5.92
N ARG A 15 -7.02 -13.94 -4.78
CA ARG A 15 -6.02 -14.94 -4.39
C ARG A 15 -5.99 -16.13 -5.35
N THR A 16 -7.15 -16.68 -5.69
CA THR A 16 -7.27 -17.81 -6.63
C THR A 16 -6.70 -17.42 -8.00
N GLN A 17 -7.10 -16.27 -8.52
CA GLN A 17 -6.63 -15.78 -9.82
C GLN A 17 -5.11 -15.56 -9.85
N PHE A 18 -4.54 -15.01 -8.78
CA PHE A 18 -3.09 -14.83 -8.66
C PHE A 18 -2.36 -16.16 -8.60
N LEU A 19 -2.80 -17.08 -7.72
CA LEU A 19 -2.15 -18.39 -7.56
C LEU A 19 -2.21 -19.23 -8.84
N ASP A 20 -3.34 -19.20 -9.56
CA ASP A 20 -3.47 -19.92 -10.83
C ASP A 20 -2.58 -19.31 -11.92
N ALA A 21 -2.50 -17.98 -12.00
CA ALA A 21 -1.59 -17.30 -12.91
C ALA A 21 -0.11 -17.60 -12.58
N ALA A 22 0.25 -17.60 -11.29
CA ALA A 22 1.60 -17.89 -10.82
C ALA A 22 2.01 -19.33 -11.15
N ARG A 23 1.12 -20.31 -10.93
CA ARG A 23 1.34 -21.71 -11.30
C ARG A 23 1.50 -21.87 -12.82
N ALA A 24 0.64 -21.21 -13.59
CA ALA A 24 0.71 -21.25 -15.05
C ALA A 24 2.02 -20.66 -15.58
N ALA A 25 2.57 -19.65 -14.90
CA ALA A 25 3.86 -19.05 -15.22
C ALA A 25 5.07 -19.88 -14.74
N GLY A 26 4.85 -20.97 -14.00
CA GLY A 26 5.94 -21.77 -13.41
C GLY A 26 6.63 -21.10 -12.23
N ALA A 27 5.96 -20.18 -11.54
CA ALA A 27 6.52 -19.48 -10.39
C ALA A 27 6.70 -20.42 -9.18
N VAL A 28 7.77 -20.21 -8.42
CA VAL A 28 7.92 -20.79 -7.09
C VAL A 28 7.07 -19.99 -6.12
N LEU A 29 6.13 -20.67 -5.44
CA LEU A 29 5.18 -20.04 -4.52
C LEU A 29 5.63 -20.18 -3.06
N THR A 30 5.47 -19.11 -2.29
CA THR A 30 5.60 -19.12 -0.81
C THR A 30 4.39 -18.43 -0.20
N THR A 31 3.77 -19.03 0.81
CA THR A 31 2.58 -18.48 1.47
C THR A 31 2.91 -18.07 2.90
N TYR A 32 2.50 -16.86 3.27
CA TYR A 32 2.59 -16.30 4.61
C TYR A 32 1.19 -16.21 5.22
N ALA A 33 0.85 -17.18 6.08
CA ALA A 33 -0.46 -17.24 6.71
C ALA A 33 -0.69 -16.06 7.66
N HIS A 34 -1.82 -15.39 7.50
CA HIS A 34 -2.28 -14.37 8.43
C HIS A 34 -2.96 -15.04 9.64
N PRO A 35 -2.76 -14.55 10.88
CA PRO A 35 -3.33 -15.18 12.07
C PRO A 35 -4.86 -15.03 12.16
N LEU A 36 -5.41 -13.95 11.59
CA LEU A 36 -6.86 -13.68 11.58
C LEU A 36 -7.56 -14.22 10.34
N LYS A 37 -8.89 -14.27 10.42
CA LYS A 37 -9.78 -14.72 9.34
C LYS A 37 -10.42 -13.54 8.60
N GLY A 38 -10.89 -13.81 7.39
CA GLY A 38 -11.72 -12.89 6.62
C GLY A 38 -13.17 -12.84 7.13
N PRO A 39 -14.01 -11.98 6.55
CA PRO A 39 -15.40 -11.79 6.97
C PRO A 39 -16.26 -13.06 6.83
N ASN A 40 -15.88 -14.01 5.98
CA ASN A 40 -16.58 -15.29 5.81
C ASN A 40 -15.90 -16.45 6.56
N GLY A 41 -14.93 -16.15 7.43
CA GLY A 41 -14.14 -17.14 8.17
C GLY A 41 -13.01 -17.78 7.35
N GLU A 42 -12.76 -17.31 6.13
CA GLU A 42 -11.73 -17.80 5.23
C GLU A 42 -10.32 -17.55 5.79
N ALA A 43 -9.38 -18.43 5.44
CA ALA A 43 -7.98 -18.27 5.81
C ALA A 43 -7.31 -17.18 4.94
N LEU A 44 -6.81 -16.14 5.60
CA LEU A 44 -6.11 -15.05 4.95
C LEU A 44 -4.61 -15.34 4.85
N ALA A 45 -3.97 -14.84 3.81
CA ALA A 45 -2.54 -14.97 3.59
C ALA A 45 -2.01 -13.93 2.61
N THR A 46 -0.74 -13.61 2.74
CA THR A 46 0.07 -12.99 1.68
C THR A 46 0.75 -14.10 0.91
N ASP A 47 0.58 -14.14 -0.41
CA ASP A 47 1.24 -15.11 -1.27
C ASP A 47 2.37 -14.43 -2.06
N VAL A 48 3.47 -15.16 -2.25
CA VAL A 48 4.65 -14.68 -2.96
C VAL A 48 4.93 -15.58 -4.14
N ALA A 49 5.06 -15.00 -5.33
CA ALA A 49 5.48 -15.68 -6.54
C ALA A 49 6.87 -15.23 -6.96
N TRP A 50 7.76 -16.19 -7.20
CA TRP A 50 9.11 -15.97 -7.72
C TRP A 50 9.25 -16.59 -9.12
N LEU A 51 9.58 -15.78 -10.12
CA LEU A 51 9.90 -16.21 -11.48
C LEU A 51 11.36 -15.87 -11.80
N GLY A 52 12.08 -16.82 -12.41
CA GLY A 52 13.50 -16.67 -12.75
C GLY A 52 14.41 -17.51 -11.85
N LYS A 53 15.72 -17.43 -12.08
CA LYS A 53 16.69 -18.23 -11.31
C LYS A 53 16.74 -17.76 -9.84
N PRO A 54 16.88 -18.66 -8.85
CA PRO A 54 16.92 -18.28 -7.42
C PRO A 54 18.07 -17.33 -7.04
N ASP A 55 19.14 -17.32 -7.83
CA ASP A 55 20.37 -16.54 -7.64
C ASP A 55 20.46 -15.32 -8.59
N ALA A 56 19.35 -14.93 -9.22
CA ALA A 56 19.28 -13.75 -10.07
C ALA A 56 19.78 -12.50 -9.34
N SER A 57 20.68 -11.75 -9.97
CA SER A 57 21.29 -10.55 -9.40
C SER A 57 20.42 -9.31 -9.56
N ARG A 58 19.41 -9.35 -10.44
CA ARG A 58 18.50 -8.25 -10.73
C ARG A 58 17.07 -8.68 -10.47
N VAL A 59 16.38 -7.99 -9.57
CA VAL A 59 15.01 -8.36 -9.18
C VAL A 59 14.05 -7.21 -9.46
N LEU A 60 12.97 -7.52 -10.18
CA LEU A 60 11.82 -6.65 -10.29
C LEU A 60 10.75 -7.13 -9.32
N MET A 61 10.55 -6.38 -8.25
CA MET A 61 9.54 -6.65 -7.25
C MET A 61 8.27 -5.84 -7.52
N THR A 62 7.12 -6.50 -7.43
CA THR A 62 5.83 -5.82 -7.23
C THR A 62 5.24 -6.18 -5.88
N LEU A 63 4.54 -5.21 -5.32
CA LEU A 63 3.79 -5.32 -4.09
C LEU A 63 2.36 -4.84 -4.36
N SER A 64 1.37 -5.53 -3.80
CA SER A 64 -0.02 -5.08 -3.83
C SER A 64 -0.64 -5.12 -2.45
N GLY A 65 -1.70 -4.32 -2.28
CA GLY A 65 -2.51 -4.33 -1.08
C GLY A 65 -1.82 -3.74 0.13
N THR A 66 -0.91 -2.78 -0.02
CA THR A 66 -0.45 -1.96 1.13
C THR A 66 -1.65 -1.24 1.75
N HIS A 67 -2.49 -0.61 0.93
CA HIS A 67 -3.86 -0.32 1.29
C HIS A 67 -4.75 -1.47 0.84
N GLY A 68 -5.48 -2.10 1.77
CA GLY A 68 -6.22 -3.33 1.48
C GLY A 68 -7.26 -3.17 0.37
N VAL A 69 -8.05 -2.11 0.40
CA VAL A 69 -9.06 -1.78 -0.62
C VAL A 69 -8.46 -1.57 -2.02
N GLU A 70 -7.19 -1.20 -2.12
CA GLU A 70 -6.49 -1.02 -3.40
C GLU A 70 -5.85 -2.34 -3.88
N GLY A 71 -5.83 -3.37 -3.02
CA GLY A 71 -5.32 -4.70 -3.31
C GLY A 71 -6.02 -5.37 -4.49
N TYR A 72 -7.29 -5.06 -4.76
CA TYR A 72 -8.01 -5.56 -5.93
C TYR A 72 -7.36 -5.15 -7.25
N TYR A 73 -7.00 -3.87 -7.38
CA TYR A 73 -6.27 -3.36 -8.55
C TYR A 73 -4.90 -4.06 -8.67
N GLY A 74 -4.08 -3.97 -7.62
CA GLY A 74 -2.73 -4.53 -7.66
C GLY A 74 -2.71 -6.03 -7.92
N SER A 75 -3.61 -6.80 -7.30
CA SER A 75 -3.78 -8.23 -7.55
C SER A 75 -4.15 -8.53 -9.00
N THR A 76 -5.07 -7.74 -9.58
CA THR A 76 -5.50 -7.93 -10.97
C THR A 76 -4.35 -7.68 -11.94
N CYS A 77 -3.57 -6.61 -11.71
CA CYS A 77 -2.35 -6.31 -12.46
C CYS A 77 -1.33 -7.43 -12.35
N GLN A 78 -1.05 -7.91 -11.14
CA GLN A 78 -0.10 -9.02 -10.91
C GLN A 78 -0.54 -10.30 -11.62
N ALA A 79 -1.82 -10.69 -11.52
CA ALA A 79 -2.33 -11.89 -12.18
C ALA A 79 -2.30 -11.77 -13.72
N ALA A 80 -2.59 -10.58 -14.26
CA ALA A 80 -2.47 -10.33 -15.70
C ALA A 80 -1.01 -10.41 -16.16
N TRP A 81 -0.09 -9.81 -15.41
CA TRP A 81 1.33 -9.80 -15.76
C TRP A 81 1.95 -11.20 -15.66
N LEU A 82 1.60 -12.01 -14.66
CA LEU A 82 2.02 -13.41 -14.57
C LEU A 82 1.59 -14.22 -15.81
N ARG A 83 0.37 -14.00 -16.31
CA ARG A 83 -0.11 -14.67 -17.53
C ARG A 83 0.70 -14.28 -18.76
N GLU A 84 1.10 -13.01 -18.86
CA GLU A 84 1.96 -12.54 -19.94
C GLU A 84 3.37 -13.14 -19.85
N LEU A 85 3.97 -13.10 -18.65
CA LEU A 85 5.31 -13.64 -18.37
C LEU A 85 5.39 -15.15 -18.56
N ALA A 86 4.28 -15.90 -18.41
CA ALA A 86 4.24 -17.34 -18.68
C ALA A 86 4.72 -17.73 -20.09
N SER A 87 4.64 -16.79 -21.04
CA SER A 87 5.07 -16.99 -22.43
C SER A 87 6.41 -16.34 -22.79
N GLN A 88 7.06 -15.66 -21.84
CA GLN A 88 8.25 -14.85 -22.09
C GLN A 88 9.43 -15.35 -21.23
N PRO A 89 10.52 -15.85 -21.84
CA PRO A 89 11.71 -16.21 -21.07
C PRO A 89 12.35 -14.97 -20.47
N LEU A 90 12.64 -15.02 -19.17
CA LEU A 90 13.42 -13.99 -18.49
C LEU A 90 14.92 -14.15 -18.79
N PRO A 91 15.69 -13.06 -18.86
CA PRO A 91 17.15 -13.16 -18.85
C PRO A 91 17.65 -13.94 -17.63
N ASP A 92 18.78 -14.63 -17.80
CA ASP A 92 19.32 -15.56 -16.80
C ASP A 92 19.60 -14.96 -15.42
N ASP A 93 19.88 -13.66 -15.36
CA ASP A 93 20.21 -12.89 -14.17
C ASP A 93 19.08 -11.96 -13.72
N VAL A 94 17.86 -12.15 -14.26
CA VAL A 94 16.67 -11.39 -13.90
C VAL A 94 15.63 -12.31 -13.25
N ALA A 95 15.07 -11.85 -12.13
CA ALA A 95 13.91 -12.46 -11.52
C ALA A 95 12.78 -11.45 -11.31
N VAL A 96 11.55 -11.96 -11.28
CA VAL A 96 10.35 -11.20 -10.92
C VAL A 96 9.82 -11.76 -9.60
N LEU A 97 9.70 -10.88 -8.61
CA LEU A 97 9.14 -11.16 -7.30
C LEU A 97 7.78 -10.47 -7.20
N MET A 98 6.69 -11.21 -6.99
CA MET A 98 5.38 -10.60 -6.76
C MET A 98 4.91 -10.93 -5.34
N VAL A 99 4.75 -9.90 -4.52
CA VAL A 99 4.13 -9.99 -3.19
C VAL A 99 2.66 -9.61 -3.35
N HIS A 100 1.81 -10.62 -3.26
CA HIS A 100 0.37 -10.50 -3.43
C HIS A 100 -0.31 -10.23 -2.09
N LEU A 101 -0.97 -9.07 -2.00
CA LEU A 101 -1.77 -8.63 -0.86
C LEU A 101 -1.00 -8.68 0.47
N ILE A 102 -0.12 -7.70 0.73
CA ILE A 102 0.59 -7.61 2.02
C ILE A 102 -0.32 -7.26 3.20
N ASN A 103 -1.47 -6.65 2.92
CA ASN A 103 -2.59 -6.48 3.85
C ASN A 103 -3.78 -7.37 3.42
N PRO A 104 -3.69 -8.70 3.62
CA PRO A 104 -4.75 -9.59 3.20
C PRO A 104 -6.02 -9.37 4.04
N TRP A 105 -5.88 -8.95 5.31
CA TRP A 105 -7.00 -8.56 6.15
C TRP A 105 -7.71 -7.32 5.61
N GLY A 106 -6.99 -6.23 5.36
CA GLY A 106 -7.58 -5.02 4.80
C GLY A 106 -8.25 -5.28 3.46
N THR A 107 -7.69 -6.15 2.63
CA THR A 107 -8.31 -6.54 1.35
C THR A 107 -9.62 -7.28 1.56
N ALA A 108 -9.64 -8.31 2.42
CA ALA A 108 -10.83 -9.09 2.70
C ALA A 108 -11.96 -8.27 3.34
N TRP A 109 -11.61 -7.29 4.18
CA TRP A 109 -12.56 -6.41 4.87
C TRP A 109 -12.85 -5.11 4.11
N VAL A 110 -12.32 -4.93 2.90
CA VAL A 110 -12.49 -3.74 2.05
C VAL A 110 -12.07 -2.45 2.79
N ARG A 111 -10.94 -2.53 3.51
CA ARG A 111 -10.37 -1.45 4.31
C ARG A 111 -9.05 -0.97 3.71
N ARG A 112 -8.80 0.33 3.82
CA ARG A 112 -7.47 0.90 3.57
C ARG A 112 -6.42 0.33 4.54
N VAL A 113 -6.78 0.32 5.83
CA VAL A 113 -5.93 -0.04 6.96
C VAL A 113 -5.87 -1.56 7.21
N ASN A 114 -4.96 -2.00 8.08
CA ASN A 114 -4.89 -3.38 8.55
C ASN A 114 -5.88 -3.64 9.71
N GLU A 115 -5.78 -4.82 10.31
CA GLU A 115 -6.58 -5.30 11.45
C GLU A 115 -6.52 -4.42 12.70
N ASP A 116 -5.46 -3.62 12.85
CA ASP A 116 -5.21 -2.76 14.00
C ASP A 116 -5.59 -1.29 13.73
N ASN A 117 -6.33 -1.03 12.65
CA ASN A 117 -6.59 0.32 12.11
C ASN A 117 -5.31 1.07 11.69
N VAL A 118 -4.20 0.35 11.48
CA VAL A 118 -2.92 0.95 11.06
C VAL A 118 -2.87 1.11 9.55
N ASP A 119 -2.55 2.34 9.09
CA ASP A 119 -2.14 2.61 7.71
C ASP A 119 -0.71 2.11 7.52
N LEU A 120 -0.56 1.05 6.71
CA LEU A 120 0.73 0.42 6.48
C LEU A 120 1.75 1.37 5.84
N ASN A 121 1.31 2.37 5.07
CA ASN A 121 2.19 3.37 4.47
C ASN A 121 2.70 4.40 5.50
N ARG A 122 2.42 4.20 6.79
CA ARG A 122 2.99 4.93 7.93
C ARG A 122 3.70 4.00 8.93
N ASN A 123 3.62 2.67 8.76
CA ASN A 123 4.14 1.72 9.73
C ASN A 123 5.60 1.29 9.47
N TYR A 124 6.26 1.75 8.41
CA TYR A 124 7.66 1.39 8.09
C TYR A 124 8.69 2.37 8.69
N LEU A 125 8.53 2.66 9.98
CA LEU A 125 9.45 3.49 10.76
C LEU A 125 10.49 2.66 11.53
N ASP A 126 11.45 3.37 12.10
CA ASP A 126 12.24 2.89 13.23
C ASP A 126 11.48 3.16 14.54
N PHE A 127 10.89 2.11 15.10
CA PHE A 127 10.14 2.18 16.36
C PHE A 127 11.01 2.27 17.62
N ALA A 128 12.34 2.21 17.49
CA ALA A 128 13.25 2.52 18.60
C ALA A 128 13.50 4.03 18.74
N ALA A 129 13.17 4.83 17.72
CA ALA A 129 13.22 6.29 17.75
C ALA A 129 11.88 6.90 18.20
N ALA A 130 11.88 8.20 18.46
CA ALA A 130 10.64 8.94 18.70
C ALA A 130 9.74 8.89 17.45
N LEU A 131 8.45 8.64 17.66
CA LEU A 131 7.46 8.64 16.58
C LEU A 131 7.25 10.06 16.03
N PRO A 132 6.92 10.21 14.74
CA PRO A 132 6.63 11.52 14.15
C PRO A 132 5.50 12.24 14.89
N ASP A 133 5.73 13.51 15.23
CA ASP A 133 4.69 14.38 15.79
C ASP A 133 3.81 14.96 14.67
N ASN A 134 2.51 14.96 14.92
CA ASN A 134 1.52 15.68 14.13
C ASN A 134 0.47 16.29 15.06
N SER A 135 0.93 17.13 15.99
CA SER A 135 0.08 17.84 16.96
C SER A 135 -1.07 18.65 16.32
N ARG A 136 -0.96 19.02 15.04
CA ARG A 136 -2.04 19.69 14.30
C ARG A 136 -3.26 18.78 14.06
N TYR A 137 -3.08 17.46 14.07
CA TYR A 137 -4.17 16.49 13.91
C TYR A 137 -5.15 16.53 15.09
N GLU A 138 -4.72 16.93 16.29
CA GLU A 138 -5.60 17.02 17.48
C GLU A 138 -6.84 17.87 17.20
N ALA A 139 -6.69 18.98 16.48
CA ALA A 139 -7.79 19.87 16.12
C ALA A 139 -8.78 19.27 15.10
N LEU A 140 -8.39 18.16 14.45
CA LEU A 140 -9.18 17.48 13.44
C LEU A 140 -9.71 16.11 13.90
N HIS A 141 -9.15 15.54 14.97
CA HIS A 141 -9.41 14.16 15.35
C HIS A 141 -10.90 13.88 15.60
N GLU A 142 -11.58 14.77 16.33
CA GLU A 142 -13.00 14.64 16.69
C GLU A 142 -13.92 14.62 15.46
N ILE A 143 -13.52 15.28 14.37
CA ILE A 143 -14.29 15.27 13.11
C ILE A 143 -14.45 13.82 12.61
N TYR A 144 -13.42 13.00 12.77
CA TYR A 144 -13.35 11.65 12.20
C TYR A 144 -13.79 10.55 13.16
N THR A 145 -14.00 10.85 14.44
CA THR A 145 -14.49 9.88 15.44
C THR A 145 -15.99 9.94 15.67
N CYS A 146 -16.69 10.88 15.02
CA CYS A 146 -18.15 10.94 15.02
C CYS A 146 -18.76 9.65 14.45
N ARG A 147 -19.58 8.97 15.25
CA ARG A 147 -20.26 7.72 14.88
C ARG A 147 -21.70 7.92 14.40
N ASP A 148 -22.24 9.10 14.65
CA ASP A 148 -23.63 9.43 14.34
C ASP A 148 -23.73 9.84 12.87
N ILE A 149 -24.70 9.25 12.15
CA ILE A 149 -24.95 9.58 10.75
C ILE A 149 -25.60 10.96 10.64
N ASP A 150 -26.46 11.32 11.60
CA ASP A 150 -27.19 12.58 11.73
C ASP A 150 -27.33 13.02 13.20
N GLY A 151 -27.92 14.20 13.43
CA GLY A 151 -28.16 14.74 14.77
C GLY A 151 -27.04 15.64 15.33
N PRO A 152 -27.12 16.02 16.62
CA PRO A 152 -26.27 17.07 17.19
C PRO A 152 -24.77 16.79 17.13
N GLN A 153 -24.34 15.54 17.35
CA GLN A 153 -22.92 15.17 17.25
C GLN A 153 -22.42 15.28 15.81
N ARG A 154 -23.23 14.88 14.84
CA ARG A 154 -22.90 15.03 13.43
C ARG A 154 -22.80 16.50 13.02
N GLN A 155 -23.76 17.32 13.44
CA GLN A 155 -23.73 18.77 13.21
C GLN A 155 -22.47 19.40 13.82
N HIS A 156 -22.07 18.98 15.02
CA HIS A 156 -20.85 19.44 15.65
C HIS A 156 -19.59 19.11 14.83
N ALA A 157 -19.48 17.88 14.35
CA ALA A 157 -18.36 17.46 13.50
C ALA A 157 -18.32 18.22 12.16
N ASP A 158 -19.48 18.43 11.53
CA ASP A 158 -19.60 19.22 10.31
C ASP A 158 -19.19 20.69 10.53
N ASP A 159 -19.60 21.30 11.65
CA ASP A 159 -19.19 22.66 12.03
C ASP A 159 -17.68 22.76 12.30
N LEU A 160 -17.10 21.76 12.97
CA LEU A 160 -15.65 21.66 13.19
C LEU A 160 -14.90 21.57 11.86
N LEU A 161 -15.38 20.73 10.93
CA LEU A 161 -14.80 20.62 9.60
C LEU A 161 -14.90 21.94 8.85
N ALA A 162 -16.07 22.57 8.82
CA ALA A 162 -16.28 23.85 8.14
C ALA A 162 -15.31 24.93 8.65
N ARG A 163 -15.17 25.06 9.98
CA ARG A 163 -14.22 26.01 10.59
C ARG A 163 -12.77 25.73 10.20
N ASN A 164 -12.35 24.46 10.21
CA ASN A 164 -10.99 24.11 9.82
C ASN A 164 -10.73 24.33 8.32
N VAL A 165 -11.72 24.06 7.47
CA VAL A 165 -11.63 24.33 6.02
C VAL A 165 -11.59 25.83 5.75
N GLU A 166 -12.37 26.65 6.46
CA GLU A 166 -12.30 28.11 6.37
C GLU A 166 -10.93 28.65 6.77
N ALA A 167 -10.35 28.12 7.86
CA ALA A 167 -9.08 28.60 8.39
C ALA A 167 -7.85 28.12 7.58
N LEU A 168 -7.86 26.90 7.06
CA LEU A 168 -6.69 26.24 6.48
C LEU A 168 -6.80 25.99 4.97
N GLY A 169 -7.99 26.11 4.40
CA GLY A 169 -8.33 25.56 3.09
C GLY A 169 -8.41 24.03 3.11
N TRP A 170 -9.05 23.46 2.09
CA TRP A 170 -9.17 22.00 1.95
C TRP A 170 -7.80 21.31 1.84
N SER A 171 -6.88 21.89 1.08
CA SER A 171 -5.51 21.37 0.95
C SER A 171 -4.75 21.36 2.28
N GLY A 172 -4.95 22.38 3.13
CA GLY A 172 -4.36 22.43 4.46
C GLY A 172 -4.88 21.32 5.38
N VAL A 173 -6.18 21.07 5.37
CA VAL A 173 -6.80 19.94 6.11
C VAL A 173 -6.27 18.60 5.61
N GLN A 174 -6.25 18.39 4.29
CA GLN A 174 -5.72 17.17 3.68
C GLN A 174 -4.24 16.95 4.00
N ALA A 175 -3.42 18.00 4.01
CA ALA A 175 -2.01 17.89 4.37
C ALA A 175 -1.82 17.44 5.83
N ILE A 176 -2.60 17.96 6.77
CA ILE A 176 -2.54 17.54 8.18
C ILE A 176 -2.94 16.08 8.33
N VAL A 177 -4.07 15.68 7.74
CA VAL A 177 -4.59 14.30 7.86
C VAL A 177 -3.68 13.32 7.13
N GLY A 178 -3.26 13.67 5.92
CA GLY A 178 -2.39 12.86 5.07
C GLY A 178 -0.97 12.72 5.61
N ALA A 179 -0.47 13.64 6.45
CA ALA A 179 0.81 13.44 7.15
C ALA A 179 0.80 12.19 8.04
N GLY A 180 -0.37 11.75 8.48
CA GLY A 180 -0.54 10.63 9.40
C GLY A 180 -0.24 11.01 10.85
N GLN A 181 -0.57 10.12 11.77
CA GLN A 181 -0.46 10.38 13.21
C GLN A 181 -0.28 9.07 14.00
N TYR A 182 0.16 9.18 15.25
CA TYR A 182 0.55 8.03 16.09
C TYR A 182 -0.05 8.07 17.51
N LEU A 183 -0.95 9.01 17.78
CA LEU A 183 -1.55 9.23 19.10
C LEU A 183 -2.91 8.55 19.23
N HIS A 184 -3.74 8.61 18.19
CA HIS A 184 -5.14 8.19 18.21
C HIS A 184 -5.36 6.92 17.38
N ALA A 185 -5.41 5.77 18.06
CA ALA A 185 -5.58 4.48 17.37
C ALA A 185 -6.92 4.33 16.64
N ASP A 186 -7.93 5.11 17.01
CA ASP A 186 -9.25 5.18 16.38
C ASP A 186 -9.37 6.28 15.30
N GLY A 187 -8.28 7.04 15.07
CA GLY A 187 -8.21 8.09 14.06
C GLY A 187 -7.91 7.58 12.65
N LEU A 188 -7.93 8.52 11.68
CA LEU A 188 -7.46 8.28 10.32
C LEU A 188 -5.94 8.32 10.24
N PHE A 189 -5.38 7.62 9.24
CA PHE A 189 -3.94 7.57 8.95
C PHE A 189 -3.06 7.27 10.18
N TYR A 190 -3.59 6.46 11.12
CA TYR A 190 -2.86 6.01 12.30
C TYR A 190 -1.71 5.08 11.89
N GLY A 191 -0.48 5.36 12.32
CA GLY A 191 0.70 4.59 11.92
C GLY A 191 1.08 3.43 12.85
N GLY A 192 0.39 3.24 13.98
CA GLY A 192 0.69 2.20 14.95
C GLY A 192 1.88 2.52 15.86
N GLN A 193 2.03 1.81 16.97
CA GLN A 193 3.14 2.03 17.92
C GLN A 193 4.29 1.01 17.79
N GLN A 194 4.16 0.04 16.89
CA GLN A 194 5.13 -1.02 16.66
C GLN A 194 4.95 -1.61 15.25
N PRO A 195 5.91 -2.42 14.75
CA PRO A 195 5.76 -3.13 13.49
C PRO A 195 4.51 -4.03 13.51
N THR A 196 3.61 -3.87 12.55
CA THR A 196 2.43 -4.74 12.37
C THR A 196 2.82 -6.13 11.82
N TRP A 197 1.84 -7.04 11.72
CA TRP A 197 2.06 -8.32 11.02
C TRP A 197 2.55 -8.09 9.59
N SER A 198 1.87 -7.26 8.81
CA SER A 198 2.21 -6.95 7.41
C SER A 198 3.63 -6.38 7.29
N ASN A 199 4.03 -5.51 8.21
CA ASN A 199 5.38 -4.96 8.24
C ASN A 199 6.44 -6.05 8.42
N ARG A 200 6.28 -6.90 9.44
CA ARG A 200 7.25 -7.98 9.73
C ARG A 200 7.30 -8.99 8.59
N THR A 201 6.15 -9.33 8.02
CA THR A 201 6.04 -10.22 6.85
C THR A 201 6.78 -9.64 5.64
N LEU A 202 6.59 -8.36 5.31
CA LEU A 202 7.29 -7.74 4.19
C LEU A 202 8.80 -7.69 4.41
N ARG A 203 9.23 -7.39 5.65
CA ARG A 203 10.66 -7.39 6.02
C ARG A 203 11.28 -8.79 5.90
N ASP A 204 10.57 -9.83 6.30
CA ASP A 204 11.02 -11.22 6.11
C ASP A 204 11.14 -11.58 4.63
N ILE A 205 10.12 -11.25 3.83
CA ILE A 205 10.14 -11.45 2.37
C ILE A 205 11.33 -10.70 1.75
N ALA A 206 11.50 -9.42 2.04
CA ALA A 206 12.62 -8.64 1.50
C ALA A 206 13.98 -9.22 1.95
N GLY A 207 14.10 -9.60 3.22
CA GLY A 207 15.32 -10.22 3.77
C GLY A 207 15.67 -11.55 3.11
N ARG A 208 14.66 -12.33 2.71
CA ARG A 208 14.84 -13.62 2.03
C ARG A 208 15.11 -13.47 0.53
N PHE A 209 14.34 -12.65 -0.17
CA PHE A 209 14.32 -12.62 -1.64
C PHE A 209 15.12 -11.48 -2.26
N LEU A 210 15.29 -10.35 -1.57
CA LEU A 210 15.99 -9.18 -2.12
C LEU A 210 17.41 -9.00 -1.59
N LYS A 211 17.72 -9.54 -0.41
CA LYS A 211 19.07 -9.47 0.16
C LYS A 211 20.20 -9.97 -0.77
N PRO A 212 20.03 -11.03 -1.58
CA PRO A 212 21.07 -11.45 -2.51
C PRO A 212 21.12 -10.62 -3.81
N ALA A 213 20.12 -9.77 -4.07
CA ALA A 213 20.06 -8.98 -5.29
C ALA A 213 21.07 -7.83 -5.25
N GLN A 214 21.71 -7.57 -6.39
CA GLN A 214 22.58 -6.41 -6.58
C GLN A 214 21.76 -5.17 -6.99
N VAL A 215 20.69 -5.38 -7.75
CA VAL A 215 19.77 -4.34 -8.20
C VAL A 215 18.35 -4.79 -7.95
N ALA A 216 17.53 -3.93 -7.33
CA ALA A 216 16.12 -4.17 -7.15
C ALA A 216 15.30 -2.93 -7.54
N PHE A 217 14.30 -3.13 -8.40
CA PHE A 217 13.20 -2.18 -8.58
C PHE A 217 11.98 -2.70 -7.81
N VAL A 218 11.34 -1.83 -7.04
CA VAL A 218 10.18 -2.18 -6.23
C VAL A 218 9.03 -1.26 -6.59
N PHE A 219 7.95 -1.82 -7.11
CA PHE A 219 6.71 -1.11 -7.38
C PHE A 219 5.63 -1.55 -6.41
N ASP A 220 5.18 -0.62 -5.57
CA ASP A 220 3.98 -0.79 -4.77
C ASP A 220 2.78 -0.25 -5.55
N LEU A 221 1.80 -1.11 -5.81
CA LEU A 221 0.68 -0.82 -6.69
C LEU A 221 -0.48 -0.24 -5.88
N HIS A 222 -0.75 1.05 -6.11
CA HIS A 222 -1.80 1.84 -5.46
C HIS A 222 -2.79 2.41 -6.48
N THR A 223 -3.91 2.91 -5.98
CA THR A 223 -4.89 3.72 -6.73
C THR A 223 -5.22 4.99 -5.95
N GLY A 224 -5.81 5.99 -6.61
CA GLY A 224 -6.30 7.20 -5.94
C GLY A 224 -5.44 8.46 -6.09
N ALA A 225 -4.26 8.38 -6.70
CA ALA A 225 -3.45 9.54 -7.08
C ALA A 225 -3.52 9.81 -8.59
N GLY A 226 -3.51 11.10 -8.97
CA GLY A 226 -3.50 11.53 -10.37
C GLY A 226 -4.86 11.53 -11.06
N ALA A 227 -4.85 11.87 -12.35
CA ALA A 227 -6.05 11.88 -13.18
C ALA A 227 -6.61 10.46 -13.38
N PHE A 228 -7.94 10.35 -13.48
CA PHE A 228 -8.60 9.07 -13.71
C PHE A 228 -8.06 8.36 -14.97
N GLY A 229 -7.64 7.11 -14.81
CA GLY A 229 -7.10 6.29 -15.90
C GLY A 229 -5.66 6.62 -16.30
N HIS A 230 -4.98 7.54 -15.61
CA HIS A 230 -3.59 7.89 -15.91
C HIS A 230 -2.64 7.31 -14.84
N PRO A 231 -1.60 6.53 -15.22
CA PRO A 231 -0.63 6.04 -14.26
C PRO A 231 0.23 7.18 -13.71
N MET A 232 0.59 7.10 -12.44
CA MET A 232 1.51 8.03 -11.80
C MET A 232 2.59 7.24 -11.09
N LEU A 233 3.82 7.31 -11.60
CA LEU A 233 4.97 6.68 -10.94
C LEU A 233 5.54 7.66 -9.92
N MET A 234 5.48 7.30 -8.65
CA MET A 234 5.92 8.17 -7.55
C MET A 234 7.06 7.54 -6.77
N SER A 235 8.02 8.38 -6.36
CA SER A 235 9.00 8.06 -5.34
C SER A 235 8.85 9.07 -4.20
N ILE A 236 8.25 8.62 -3.09
CA ILE A 236 7.98 9.42 -1.91
C ILE A 236 8.95 9.01 -0.81
N THR A 237 9.88 9.90 -0.45
CA THR A 237 10.94 9.59 0.52
C THR A 237 11.26 10.77 1.43
N GLN A 238 11.78 10.53 2.63
CA GLN A 238 12.21 11.64 3.50
C GLN A 238 13.48 12.33 3.01
N ARG A 239 14.32 11.60 2.27
CA ARG A 239 15.60 12.07 1.72
C ARG A 239 15.92 11.30 0.46
N ALA A 240 16.71 11.90 -0.43
CA ALA A 240 17.25 11.22 -1.59
C ALA A 240 17.99 9.93 -1.17
N TYR A 241 17.75 8.85 -1.92
CA TYR A 241 18.41 7.56 -1.75
C TYR A 241 19.37 7.30 -2.91
N PRO A 242 20.39 6.45 -2.75
CA PRO A 242 21.44 6.26 -3.77
C PRO A 242 20.90 5.92 -5.17
N GLY A 243 19.83 5.13 -5.26
CA GLY A 243 19.21 4.72 -6.53
C GLY A 243 18.29 5.76 -7.19
N LEU A 244 18.06 6.92 -6.59
CA LEU A 244 17.12 7.91 -7.13
C LEU A 244 17.59 8.50 -8.47
N ALA A 245 18.88 8.81 -8.60
CA ALA A 245 19.44 9.33 -9.85
C ALA A 245 19.31 8.33 -11.00
N ASP A 246 19.52 7.04 -10.72
CA ASP A 246 19.31 5.97 -11.71
C ASP A 246 17.85 5.83 -12.10
N ALA A 247 16.93 5.90 -11.14
CA ALA A 247 15.50 5.89 -11.41
C ALA A 247 15.05 7.09 -12.25
N GLN A 248 15.54 8.30 -11.95
CA GLN A 248 15.26 9.51 -12.73
C GLN A 248 15.81 9.41 -14.15
N ARG A 249 17.00 8.84 -14.34
CA ARG A 249 17.57 8.59 -15.66
C ARG A 249 16.78 7.55 -16.46
N LEU A 250 16.26 6.53 -15.79
CA LEU A 250 15.51 5.43 -16.43
C LEU A 250 14.08 5.83 -16.81
N PHE A 251 13.34 6.44 -15.88
CA PHE A 251 11.93 6.77 -16.06
C PHE A 251 11.70 8.19 -16.58
N GLY A 252 12.70 9.06 -16.47
CA GLY A 252 12.64 10.44 -16.94
C GLY A 252 11.44 11.20 -16.38
N PRO A 253 10.67 11.92 -17.21
CA PRO A 253 9.56 12.76 -16.75
C PRO A 253 8.37 11.98 -16.17
N TRP A 254 8.36 10.65 -16.28
CA TRP A 254 7.31 9.82 -15.69
C TRP A 254 7.46 9.66 -14.18
N LEU A 255 8.67 9.87 -13.62
CA LEU A 255 8.92 9.71 -12.20
C LEU A 255 8.70 11.02 -11.44
N TYR A 256 7.61 11.07 -10.68
CA TYR A 256 7.31 12.13 -9.72
C TYR A 256 8.07 11.86 -8.42
N THR A 257 8.97 12.77 -8.05
CA THR A 257 9.76 12.65 -6.80
C THR A 257 9.21 13.60 -5.76
N LEU A 258 8.84 13.07 -4.60
CA LEU A 258 8.37 13.85 -3.45
C LEU A 258 9.30 13.61 -2.25
N LEU A 259 9.92 14.68 -1.75
CA LEU A 259 10.71 14.66 -0.52
C LEU A 259 9.87 15.17 0.66
N THR A 260 9.73 14.39 1.73
CA THR A 260 8.77 14.68 2.83
C THR A 260 9.37 15.22 4.12
N HIS A 261 10.65 15.60 4.14
CA HIS A 261 11.29 16.25 5.30
C HIS A 261 10.66 17.61 5.68
N ALA A 262 10.87 18.05 6.93
CA ALA A 262 10.20 19.21 7.55
C ALA A 262 10.32 20.56 6.81
N ASN A 263 11.29 20.70 5.90
CA ASN A 263 11.50 21.90 5.09
C ASN A 263 11.16 21.69 3.60
N ALA A 264 10.51 20.58 3.24
CA ALA A 264 9.98 20.42 1.90
C ALA A 264 8.89 21.47 1.68
N GLU A 265 9.01 22.24 0.60
CA GLU A 265 7.88 23.03 0.09
C GLU A 265 6.69 22.08 -0.08
N VAL A 266 5.49 22.55 0.32
CA VAL A 266 4.26 21.79 0.17
C VAL A 266 4.17 21.34 -1.28
N SER A 267 4.15 20.02 -1.49
CA SER A 267 4.02 19.45 -2.82
C SER A 267 2.69 19.89 -3.41
N GLU A 268 2.75 20.64 -4.50
CA GLU A 268 1.62 20.83 -5.41
C GLU A 268 1.39 19.53 -6.19
N THR A 269 0.86 18.52 -5.50
CA THR A 269 0.32 17.31 -6.10
C THR A 269 -1.10 17.11 -5.62
#